data_AF-A0A7V3VVA3-F1
#
_entry.id   AF-A0A7V3VVA3-F1
#
_cell.length_a   1.000
_cell.length_b   1.000
_cell.length_c   1.000
_cell.angle_alpha   90.00
_cell.angle_beta   90.00
_cell.angle_gamma   90.00
#
_symmetry.space_group_name_H-M   'P 1'
#
loop_
_entity.id
_entity.type
_entity.pdbx_description
1 polymer ?
#
loop_
_entity_poly.entity_id
_entity_poly.type
_entity_poly.pdbx_seq_one_letter_code
_entity_poly.pdbx_strand_id
1 'polypeptide(L)'
;MLWRSGINIIAYCLYSIGSEFFSFRNISDVSAFPAFLLIFLFISFFLKPISNAISRYFEKIADYGALTISNNPQAFIRLMARFCNEERALTFHNPIFEFYSYSHPSIGKRIKSAERFLRMEGE
;
A
#
# COMPACT_ATOMS: atom_id res chain seq x y z
N MET A 1 7.36 8.96 3.22
CA MET A 1 8.74 8.86 3.76
C MET A 1 8.79 8.62 5.28
N LEU A 2 7.90 9.21 6.09
CA LEU A 2 7.91 9.05 7.56
C LEU A 2 7.73 7.62 8.10
N TRP A 3 6.92 6.78 7.44
CA TRP A 3 6.71 5.38 7.86
C TRP A 3 7.99 4.52 7.77
N ARG A 4 8.89 4.79 6.80
CA ARG A 4 10.15 4.06 6.65
C ARG A 4 11.10 4.34 7.83
N SER A 5 11.07 5.54 8.37
CA SER A 5 11.85 5.92 9.57
C SER A 5 11.36 5.17 10.82
N GLY A 6 10.05 4.95 10.95
CA GLY A 6 9.49 4.14 12.05
C GLY A 6 9.95 2.69 12.00
N ILE A 7 9.98 2.08 10.81
CA ILE A 7 10.50 0.71 10.62
C ILE A 7 11.97 0.62 11.02
N ASN A 8 12.79 1.62 10.67
CA ASN A 8 14.20 1.65 11.05
C ASN A 8 14.39 1.72 12.58
N ILE A 9 13.57 2.51 13.27
CA ILE A 9 13.62 2.63 14.74
C ILE A 9 13.20 1.31 15.39
N ILE A 10 12.12 0.69 14.92
CA ILE A 10 11.65 -0.61 15.44
C ILE A 10 12.69 -1.71 15.19
N ALA A 11 13.28 -1.76 14.00
CA ALA A 11 14.34 -2.70 13.67
C ALA A 11 15.59 -2.48 14.55
N TYR A 12 15.98 -1.23 14.80
CA TYR A 12 17.06 -0.89 15.71
C TYR A 12 16.77 -1.31 17.16
N CYS A 13 15.56 -1.05 17.66
CA CYS A 13 15.15 -1.47 19.01
C CYS A 13 15.15 -3.00 19.15
N LEU A 14 14.57 -3.73 18.20
CA LEU A 14 14.58 -5.19 18.20
C LEU A 14 15.99 -5.77 18.10
N TYR A 15 16.85 -5.17 17.27
CA TYR A 15 18.25 -5.56 17.18
C TYR A 15 19.01 -5.28 18.48
N SER A 16 18.77 -4.14 19.13
CA SER A 16 19.40 -3.82 20.43
C SER A 16 19.02 -4.81 21.53
N ILE A 17 17.77 -5.24 21.58
CA ILE A 17 17.28 -6.26 22.52
C ILE A 17 17.83 -7.64 22.17
N GLY A 18 17.91 -7.99 20.88
CA GLY A 18 18.41 -9.28 20.41
C GLY A 18 19.94 -9.42 20.40
N SER A 19 20.68 -8.32 20.58
CA SER A 19 22.16 -8.32 20.54
C SER A 19 22.79 -9.18 21.64
N GLU A 20 22.10 -9.34 22.77
CA GLU A 20 22.51 -10.26 23.86
C GLU A 20 22.46 -11.73 23.43
N PHE A 21 21.57 -12.10 22.51
CA PHE A 21 21.43 -13.48 22.03
C PHE A 21 22.45 -13.86 20.96
N PHE A 22 22.92 -12.90 20.16
CA PHE A 22 23.77 -13.17 18.99
C PHE A 22 25.28 -13.04 19.24
N SER A 23 25.73 -12.83 20.49
CA SER A 23 27.16 -12.77 20.86
C SER A 23 27.99 -11.74 20.07
N PHE A 24 27.35 -10.70 19.53
CA PHE A 24 28.06 -9.62 18.85
C PHE A 24 28.75 -8.70 19.87
N ARG A 25 30.00 -8.30 19.60
CA ARG A 25 30.78 -7.44 20.51
C ARG A 25 30.20 -6.03 20.67
N ASN A 26 29.57 -5.49 19.64
CA ASN A 26 28.97 -4.16 19.64
C ASN A 26 27.90 -4.02 18.55
N ILE A 27 26.88 -3.20 18.78
CA ILE A 27 25.82 -2.86 17.81
C ILE A 27 26.38 -2.15 16.56
N SER A 28 27.55 -1.53 16.70
CA SER A 28 28.25 -0.78 15.66
C SER A 28 29.13 -1.67 14.77
N ASP A 29 29.17 -2.98 15.02
CA ASP A 29 30.00 -3.91 14.26
C ASP A 29 29.38 -4.18 12.88
N VAL A 30 30.17 -4.00 11.82
CA VAL A 30 29.76 -4.24 10.43
C VAL A 30 29.32 -5.70 10.22
N SER A 31 29.87 -6.64 10.99
CA SER A 31 29.50 -8.06 10.92
C SER A 31 28.05 -8.33 11.34
N ALA A 32 27.42 -7.42 12.08
CA ALA A 32 26.03 -7.56 12.50
C ALA A 32 25.00 -6.97 11.50
N PHE A 33 25.48 -6.28 10.46
CA PHE A 33 24.64 -5.69 9.43
C PHE A 33 23.71 -6.70 8.71
N PRO A 34 24.16 -7.92 8.35
CA PRO A 34 23.26 -8.92 7.75
C PRO A 34 22.10 -9.31 8.66
N ALA A 35 22.33 -9.42 9.98
CA ALA A 35 21.27 -9.72 10.95
C ALA A 35 20.25 -8.58 11.05
N PHE A 36 20.73 -7.33 11.08
CA PHE A 36 19.87 -6.16 11.03
C PHE A 36 19.01 -6.13 9.76
N LEU A 37 19.60 -6.42 8.59
CA LEU A 37 18.86 -6.48 7.33
C LEU A 37 17.76 -7.55 7.34
N LEU A 38 18.02 -8.73 7.92
CA LEU A 38 17.02 -9.79 8.04
C LEU A 38 15.83 -9.36 8.91
N ILE A 39 16.10 -8.74 10.07
CA ILE A 39 15.06 -8.20 10.94
C ILE A 39 14.26 -7.11 10.22
N PHE A 40 14.95 -6.19 9.53
CA PHE A 40 14.33 -5.13 8.76
C PHE A 40 13.43 -5.68 7.64
N LEU A 41 13.90 -6.68 6.89
CA LEU A 41 13.13 -7.33 5.84
C LEU A 41 11.88 -8.02 6.40
N PHE A 42 12.02 -8.72 7.53
CA PHE A 42 10.92 -9.39 8.18
C PHE A 42 9.84 -8.39 8.60
N ILE A 43 10.21 -7.35 9.34
CA ILE A 43 9.28 -6.30 9.76
C ILE A 43 8.62 -5.64 8.53
N SER A 44 9.42 -5.28 7.53
CA SER A 44 8.91 -4.64 6.31
C SER A 44 7.90 -5.53 5.56
N PHE A 45 8.14 -6.84 5.50
CA PHE A 45 7.26 -7.81 4.88
C PHE A 45 5.87 -7.82 5.55
N PHE A 46 5.82 -7.86 6.88
CA PHE A 46 4.54 -7.88 7.61
C PHE A 46 3.84 -6.52 7.66
N LEU A 47 4.58 -5.41 7.69
CA LEU A 47 3.99 -4.07 7.71
C LEU A 47 3.48 -3.62 6.33
N LYS A 48 4.02 -4.15 5.24
CA LYS A 48 3.61 -3.80 3.87
C LYS A 48 2.11 -3.95 3.61
N PRO A 49 1.44 -5.09 3.89
CA PRO A 49 0.00 -5.22 3.63
C PRO A 49 -0.84 -4.24 4.45
N ILE A 50 -0.40 -3.90 5.66
CA ILE A 50 -1.08 -2.91 6.53
C ILE A 50 -0.98 -1.52 5.90
N SER A 51 0.23 -1.10 5.51
CA SER A 51 0.44 0.19 4.85
C SER A 51 -0.34 0.30 3.55
N ASN A 52 -0.34 -0.76 2.74
CA ASN A 52 -1.11 -0.83 1.50
C ASN A 52 -2.62 -0.79 1.75
N ALA A 53 -3.13 -1.43 2.81
CA ALA A 53 -4.54 -1.38 3.17
C ALA A 53 -5.00 0.05 3.54
N ILE A 54 -4.18 0.77 4.32
CA ILE A 54 -4.45 2.18 4.67
C ILE A 54 -4.47 3.05 3.41
N SER A 55 -3.50 2.86 2.51
CA SER A 55 -3.46 3.58 1.23
C SER A 55 -4.73 3.32 0.41
N ARG A 56 -5.16 2.07 0.27
CA ARG A 56 -6.42 1.71 -0.44
C ARG A 56 -7.66 2.30 0.22
N TYR A 57 -7.66 2.48 1.54
CA TYR A 57 -8.76 3.13 2.25
C TYR A 57 -8.86 4.62 1.88
N PHE A 58 -7.74 5.34 1.89
CA PHE A 58 -7.72 6.74 1.47
C PHE A 58 -8.08 6.94 -0.01
N GLU A 59 -7.64 6.05 -0.89
CA GLU A 59 -8.05 6.07 -2.31
C GLU A 59 -9.57 5.95 -2.47
N LYS A 60 -10.24 5.09 -1.68
CA LYS A 60 -11.71 4.97 -1.73
C LYS A 60 -12.42 6.26 -1.29
N ILE A 61 -11.90 6.91 -0.25
CA ILE A 61 -12.44 8.20 0.22
C ILE A 61 -12.25 9.26 -0.86
N ALA A 62 -11.06 9.32 -1.46
CA ALA A 62 -10.75 10.26 -2.52
C ALA A 62 -11.64 10.05 -3.75
N ASP A 63 -11.82 8.81 -4.19
CA ASP A 63 -12.70 8.45 -5.32
C ASP A 63 -14.15 8.84 -5.05
N TYR A 64 -14.67 8.52 -3.86
CA TYR A 64 -16.02 8.92 -3.47
C TYR A 64 -16.19 10.43 -3.43
N GLY A 65 -15.22 11.14 -2.84
CA GLY A 65 -15.19 12.60 -2.84
C GLY A 65 -15.18 13.19 -4.25
N ALA A 66 -14.36 12.66 -5.15
CA ALA A 66 -14.29 13.09 -6.54
C ALA A 66 -15.62 12.88 -7.28
N LEU A 67 -16.27 11.73 -7.09
CA LEU A 67 -17.59 11.45 -7.67
C LEU A 67 -18.65 12.42 -7.16
N THR A 68 -18.69 12.65 -5.85
CA THR A 68 -19.67 13.53 -5.21
C THR A 68 -19.50 15.00 -5.61
N ILE A 69 -18.26 15.49 -5.67
CA ILE A 69 -17.97 16.89 -6.00
C ILE A 69 -18.18 17.16 -7.49
N SER A 70 -17.77 16.23 -8.36
CA SER A 70 -17.87 16.43 -9.81
C SER A 70 -19.26 16.17 -10.36
N ASN A 71 -20.07 15.36 -9.66
CA ASN A 71 -21.36 14.86 -10.12
C ASN A 71 -21.32 14.30 -11.57
N ASN A 72 -20.19 13.69 -11.95
CA ASN A 72 -19.95 13.20 -13.30
C ASN A 72 -19.23 11.84 -13.29
N PRO A 73 -19.93 10.77 -12.86
CA PRO A 73 -19.35 9.43 -12.80
C PRO A 73 -18.87 8.94 -14.18
N GLN A 74 -19.50 9.38 -15.26
CA GLN A 74 -19.10 9.01 -16.63
C GLN A 74 -17.72 9.57 -17.00
N ALA A 75 -17.40 10.81 -16.61
CA ALA A 75 -16.07 11.39 -16.80
C ALA A 75 -15.01 10.65 -15.98
N PHE A 76 -15.33 10.28 -14.74
CA PHE A 76 -14.44 9.49 -13.88
C PHE A 76 -14.12 8.11 -14.50
N ILE A 77 -15.14 7.39 -14.99
CA ILE A 77 -14.96 6.09 -15.64
C ILE A 77 -14.05 6.21 -16.87
N ARG A 78 -14.28 7.22 -17.73
CA ARG A 78 -13.43 7.48 -18.90
C ARG A 78 -11.99 7.79 -18.51
N LEU A 79 -11.78 8.61 -17.47
CA LEU A 79 -10.46 8.92 -16.95
C LEU A 79 -9.72 7.65 -16.50
N MET A 80 -10.38 6.82 -15.69
CA MET A 80 -9.81 5.58 -15.18
C MET A 80 -9.49 4.58 -16.30
N ALA A 81 -10.39 4.44 -17.28
CA ALA A 81 -10.17 3.57 -18.45
C ALA A 81 -9.01 4.07 -19.33
N ARG A 82 -8.92 5.38 -19.55
CA ARG A 82 -7.80 5.99 -20.28
C ARG A 82 -6.48 5.74 -19.57
N PHE A 83 -6.44 5.96 -18.26
CA PHE A 83 -5.25 5.72 -17.44
C PHE A 83 -4.80 4.25 -17.52
N CYS A 84 -5.74 3.30 -17.42
CA CYS A 84 -5.48 1.88 -17.59
C CYS A 84 -4.82 1.56 -18.94
N ASN A 85 -5.33 2.16 -20.02
CA ASN A 85 -4.80 1.94 -21.37
C ASN A 85 -3.44 2.57 -21.59
N GLU A 86 -3.22 3.79 -21.09
CA GLU A 86 -1.95 4.51 -21.21
C GLU A 86 -0.82 3.79 -20.47
N GLU A 87 -1.09 3.32 -19.25
CA GLU A 87 -0.12 2.54 -18.46
C GLU A 87 -0.03 1.07 -18.90
N ARG A 88 -0.88 0.62 -19.82
CA ARG A 88 -1.04 -0.80 -20.21
C ARG A 88 -1.24 -1.70 -18.98
N ALA A 89 -1.97 -1.19 -18.00
CA ALA A 89 -2.19 -1.84 -16.73
C ALA A 89 -3.24 -2.95 -16.86
N LEU A 90 -3.12 -3.96 -16.01
CA LEU A 90 -4.18 -4.95 -15.84
C LEU A 90 -5.38 -4.31 -15.14
N THR A 91 -6.56 -4.42 -15.76
CA THR A 91 -7.79 -3.86 -15.19
C THR A 91 -8.15 -4.50 -13.85
N PHE A 92 -7.88 -5.79 -13.69
CA PHE A 92 -8.08 -6.54 -12.45
C PHE A 92 -6.80 -7.28 -12.07
N HIS A 93 -6.44 -7.21 -10.80
CA HIS A 93 -5.35 -7.97 -10.21
C HIS A 93 -5.91 -9.17 -9.43
N ASN A 94 -5.11 -10.23 -9.28
CA ASN A 94 -5.44 -11.31 -8.36
C ASN A 94 -5.60 -10.73 -6.94
N PRO A 95 -6.66 -11.09 -6.17
CA PRO A 95 -6.93 -10.49 -4.86
C PRO A 95 -5.79 -10.61 -3.85
N ILE A 96 -5.06 -11.73 -3.83
CA ILE A 96 -3.94 -11.95 -2.90
C ILE A 96 -2.79 -11.01 -3.25
N PHE A 97 -2.50 -10.90 -4.55
CA PHE A 97 -1.44 -10.03 -5.03
C PHE A 97 -1.81 -8.55 -4.87
N GLU A 98 -3.07 -8.18 -5.12
CA GLU A 98 -3.60 -6.84 -4.86
C GLU A 98 -3.47 -6.47 -3.38
N PHE A 99 -3.86 -7.39 -2.48
CA PHE A 99 -3.80 -7.19 -1.04
C PHE A 99 -2.39 -6.88 -0.55
N TYR A 100 -1.42 -7.69 -0.96
CA TYR A 100 -0.05 -7.58 -0.46
C TYR A 100 0.79 -6.53 -1.20
N SER A 101 0.69 -6.45 -2.53
CA SER A 101 1.62 -5.68 -3.35
C SER A 101 1.15 -4.27 -3.69
N TYR A 102 -0.15 -4.05 -3.87
CA TYR A 102 -0.65 -2.79 -4.43
C TYR A 102 -1.13 -1.82 -3.36
N SER A 103 -0.66 -0.57 -3.45
CA SER A 103 -1.07 0.54 -2.60
C SER A 103 -2.48 1.07 -2.93
N HIS A 104 -3.00 0.73 -4.11
CA HIS A 104 -4.29 1.20 -4.60
C HIS A 104 -5.16 0.03 -5.08
N PRO A 105 -6.50 0.16 -5.05
CA PRO A 105 -7.40 -0.83 -5.64
C PRO A 105 -7.16 -0.92 -7.15
N SER A 106 -7.43 -2.10 -7.74
CA SER A 106 -7.39 -2.26 -9.19
C SER A 106 -8.34 -1.27 -9.89
N ILE A 107 -7.95 -0.79 -11.08
CA ILE A 107 -8.73 0.20 -11.85
C ILE A 107 -10.16 -0.29 -12.08
N GLY A 108 -10.33 -1.58 -12.38
CA GLY A 108 -11.66 -2.19 -12.53
C GLY A 108 -12.53 -2.10 -11.28
N LYS A 109 -11.96 -2.15 -10.07
CA LYS A 109 -12.73 -1.92 -8.82
C LYS A 109 -13.14 -0.46 -8.67
N ARG A 110 -12.29 0.48 -9.07
CA ARG A 110 -12.61 1.92 -9.04
C ARG A 110 -13.72 2.27 -10.03
N ILE A 111 -13.65 1.74 -11.26
CA ILE A 111 -14.72 1.87 -12.26
C ILE A 111 -16.03 1.29 -11.73
N LYS A 112 -16.02 0.07 -11.18
CA LYS A 112 -17.20 -0.54 -10.56
C LYS A 112 -17.79 0.30 -9.41
N SER A 113 -16.95 0.98 -8.64
CA SER A 113 -17.40 1.90 -7.59
C SER A 113 -18.16 3.09 -8.18
N ALA A 114 -17.66 3.68 -9.26
CA ALA A 114 -18.32 4.78 -9.97
C ALA A 114 -19.64 4.34 -10.65
N GLU A 115 -19.67 3.15 -11.26
CA GLU A 115 -20.91 2.58 -11.80
C GLU A 115 -21.97 2.31 -10.72
N ARG A 116 -21.53 1.96 -9.51
CA ARG A 116 -22.44 1.79 -8.37
C ARG A 116 -22.98 3.12 -7.87
N PHE A 117 -22.13 4.14 -7.81
CA PHE A 117 -22.52 5.51 -7.47
C PHE A 117 -23.59 6.03 -8.45
N LEU A 118 -23.37 5.89 -9.76
CA LEU A 118 -24.33 6.29 -10.79
C LEU A 118 -25.70 5.62 -10.63
N ARG A 119 -25.74 4.34 -10.23
CA ARG A 119 -27.01 3.63 -9.99
C ARG A 119 -27.78 4.17 -8.79
N MET A 120 -27.10 4.63 -7.75
CA MET A 120 -27.75 5.17 -6.55
C MET A 120 -28.35 6.57 -6.75
N GLU A 121 -27.81 7.38 -7.66
CA GLU A 121 -28.38 8.70 -7.98
C GLU A 121 -29.52 8.66 -9.00
N GLY A 122 -29.65 7.55 -9.75
CA GLY A 122 -30.71 7.36 -10.73
C GLY A 122 -32.00 6.75 -10.16
N GLU A 123 -31.99 6.34 -8.89
CA GLU A 123 -33.13 5.86 -8.10
C GLU A 123 -33.68 6.99 -7.22
#